data_AF-A0A6A3MAT8-F1
#
_entry.id   AF-A0A6A3MAT8-F1
#
_cell.length_a   1.000
_cell.length_b   1.000
_cell.length_c   1.000
_cell.angle_alpha   90.00
_cell.angle_beta   90.00
_cell.angle_gamma   90.00
#
_symmetry.space_group_name_H-M   'P 1'
#
loop_
_entity.id
_entity.type
_entity.pdbx_description
1 polymer ?
#
loop_
_entity_poly.entity_id
_entity_poly.type
_entity_poly.pdbx_seq_one_letter_code
_entity_poly.pdbx_strand_id
1 'polypeptide(L)'
;MESDDTYKAYKLLNQEFTFDVDVSNLDCGLNGALYFVDMDTDGGMSRFSGNKAGAKYGTGYCDAQCPQDLKFISGEANVLNWTASATDSNSGTGEYGSCCAEMDIWEANSIGNAYTSHPCSVTSSAGGSYRCESETECGAGDSRYDGVCDKDGCDFNPYRMGNKTFFGPGSDFTIDTTKSFTVVTRFITDDGTATGTLSEITRFYVQDDVSYEMPFATWSGIEDMNSLTESQCSAAKTEFGDEDDHKAKGGLEQLGLAMKRGMVLTMSLWTDSAAYCLWLESDYPVTSDASDPGVARGTCATTTGVPDDVISEQPDATVVFSNIRFGDIGTTVDGISSSDASTSTSTSTTTSTTTSPSSSTSSGSSTATSTTTAPSTSTSSTDASAPTSTSSSGASTSANASPSTVASSSEANEADNETDSSSKVDAEADSTAGESSDVDAASTVTPAPVTSTSSCKVRARRH
;
A
#
# COMPACT_ATOMS: atom_id res chain seq x y z
N MET A 1 -13.37 16.55 1.35
CA MET A 1 -13.64 17.73 0.50
C MET A 1 -12.93 18.95 1.06
N GLU A 2 -12.43 19.83 0.20
CA GLU A 2 -11.97 21.20 0.54
C GLU A 2 -13.04 22.22 0.17
N SER A 3 -13.77 21.97 -0.92
CA SER A 3 -14.92 22.76 -1.37
C SER A 3 -16.05 21.85 -1.82
N ASP A 4 -17.20 22.43 -2.17
CA ASP A 4 -18.34 21.73 -2.79
C ASP A 4 -18.00 20.95 -4.07
N ASP A 5 -16.91 21.29 -4.76
CA ASP A 5 -16.53 20.75 -6.07
C ASP A 5 -15.11 20.14 -6.09
N THR A 6 -14.37 20.15 -4.97
CA THR A 6 -12.99 19.63 -4.90
C THR A 6 -12.69 18.83 -3.63
N TYR A 7 -11.92 17.76 -3.77
CA TYR A 7 -11.27 17.08 -2.66
C TYR A 7 -10.23 17.99 -1.98
N LYS A 8 -9.74 17.55 -0.82
CA LYS A 8 -8.63 18.19 -0.10
C LYS A 8 -7.37 17.37 -0.33
N ALA A 9 -6.36 18.00 -0.94
CA ALA A 9 -5.03 17.42 -1.09
C ALA A 9 -4.20 17.71 0.17
N TYR A 10 -3.78 16.67 0.87
CA TYR A 10 -2.89 16.75 2.03
C TYR A 10 -1.45 16.49 1.58
N LYS A 11 -0.56 17.48 1.76
CA LYS A 11 0.86 17.36 1.43
C LYS A 11 1.62 16.78 2.61
N LEU A 12 1.78 15.46 2.64
CA LEU A 12 2.14 14.73 3.86
C LEU A 12 3.63 14.85 4.23
N LEU A 13 4.54 15.16 3.30
CA LEU A 13 5.98 15.21 3.56
C LEU A 13 6.35 16.20 4.68
N ASN A 14 7.10 15.72 5.67
CA ASN A 14 7.53 16.46 6.86
C ASN A 14 6.35 17.08 7.65
N GLN A 15 5.23 16.37 7.70
CA GLN A 15 4.03 16.70 8.47
C GLN A 15 3.61 15.53 9.36
N GLU A 16 2.68 15.80 10.27
CA GLU A 16 2.05 14.87 11.19
C GLU A 16 0.53 14.87 10.92
N PHE A 17 -0.04 13.69 10.70
CA PHE A 17 -1.47 13.48 10.51
C PHE A 17 -2.02 12.62 11.66
N THR A 18 -3.13 13.06 12.24
CA THR A 18 -3.65 12.54 13.50
C THR A 18 -5.17 12.55 13.52
N PHE A 19 -5.77 11.54 14.16
CA PHE A 19 -7.21 11.43 14.35
C PHE A 19 -7.50 10.62 15.61
N ASP A 20 -8.70 10.81 16.18
CA ASP A 20 -9.22 9.91 17.20
C ASP A 20 -10.15 8.91 16.53
N VAL A 21 -10.03 7.62 16.88
CA VAL A 21 -10.82 6.53 16.30
C VAL A 21 -11.57 5.76 17.38
N ASP A 22 -12.73 5.22 17.05
CA ASP A 22 -13.41 4.17 17.80
C ASP A 22 -13.69 2.99 16.85
N VAL A 23 -13.18 1.81 17.21
CA VAL A 23 -13.33 0.52 16.51
C VAL A 23 -14.03 -0.53 17.39
N SER A 24 -14.57 -0.13 18.55
CA SER A 24 -15.15 -1.06 19.55
C SER A 24 -16.39 -1.82 19.06
N ASN A 25 -17.01 -1.35 17.97
CA ASN A 25 -18.13 -2.00 17.27
C ASN A 25 -17.70 -2.65 15.94
N LEU A 26 -16.42 -3.03 15.79
CA LEU A 26 -15.90 -3.82 14.67
C LEU A 26 -15.23 -5.10 15.21
N ASP A 27 -15.80 -6.27 14.93
CA ASP A 27 -15.22 -7.59 15.20
C ASP A 27 -14.76 -8.25 13.87
N CYS A 28 -14.23 -9.48 13.94
CA CYS A 28 -13.62 -10.21 12.83
C CYS A 28 -14.40 -10.12 11.50
N GLY A 29 -13.71 -9.84 10.39
CA GLY A 29 -14.28 -9.77 9.04
C GLY A 29 -14.65 -8.37 8.55
N LEU A 30 -14.43 -7.33 9.36
CA LEU A 30 -14.61 -5.93 9.00
C LEU A 30 -13.28 -5.19 8.96
N ASN A 31 -13.18 -4.21 8.06
CA ASN A 31 -12.12 -3.22 8.05
C ASN A 31 -12.73 -1.81 8.02
N GLY A 32 -12.53 -1.04 9.08
CA GLY A 32 -12.82 0.39 9.12
C GLY A 32 -11.56 1.17 8.77
N ALA A 33 -11.38 1.51 7.50
CA ALA A 33 -10.13 2.07 6.99
C ALA A 33 -10.12 3.60 6.89
N LEU A 34 -8.95 4.20 7.09
CA LEU A 34 -8.64 5.61 6.85
C LEU A 34 -7.26 5.71 6.20
N TYR A 35 -7.22 6.28 4.99
CA TYR A 35 -6.08 6.16 4.09
C TYR A 35 -5.99 7.33 3.11
N PHE A 36 -4.88 7.41 2.37
CA PHE A 36 -4.62 8.46 1.39
C PHE A 36 -4.30 7.89 0.02
N VAL A 37 -4.88 8.47 -1.03
CA VAL A 37 -4.67 8.05 -2.44
C VAL A 37 -4.35 9.25 -3.35
N ASP A 38 -3.51 9.06 -4.37
CA ASP A 38 -3.09 10.09 -5.34
C ASP A 38 -4.17 10.44 -6.38
N MET A 39 -5.40 10.72 -5.94
CA MET A 39 -6.53 11.11 -6.78
C MET A 39 -6.43 12.57 -7.29
N ASP A 40 -7.06 12.84 -8.44
CA ASP A 40 -7.28 14.20 -8.95
C ASP A 40 -8.18 15.00 -7.99
N THR A 41 -7.79 16.22 -7.63
CA THR A 41 -8.57 17.03 -6.68
C THR A 41 -9.96 17.46 -7.20
N ASP A 42 -10.20 17.43 -8.51
CA ASP A 42 -11.51 17.64 -9.13
C ASP A 42 -12.26 16.33 -9.47
N GLY A 43 -11.71 15.17 -9.07
CA GLY A 43 -12.23 13.85 -9.43
C GLY A 43 -12.02 13.46 -10.89
N GLY A 44 -11.10 14.12 -11.59
CA GLY A 44 -10.70 13.85 -12.96
C GLY A 44 -11.42 14.68 -14.03
N MET A 45 -12.18 15.73 -13.66
CA MET A 45 -12.97 16.53 -14.61
C MET A 45 -12.12 17.29 -15.64
N SER A 46 -10.96 17.80 -15.23
CA SER A 46 -10.04 18.54 -16.10
C SER A 46 -9.26 17.62 -17.06
N ARG A 47 -8.91 16.40 -16.62
CA ARG A 47 -8.23 15.38 -17.43
C ARG A 47 -9.19 14.68 -18.40
N PHE A 48 -10.38 14.32 -17.92
CA PHE A 48 -11.28 13.40 -18.62
C PHE A 48 -12.56 14.09 -19.06
N SER A 49 -12.62 14.50 -20.33
CA SER A 49 -13.75 15.29 -20.84
C SER A 49 -15.12 14.59 -20.79
N GLY A 50 -15.17 13.26 -20.65
CA GLY A 50 -16.40 12.50 -20.38
C GLY A 50 -16.96 12.73 -18.96
N ASN A 51 -16.10 13.00 -17.97
CA ASN A 51 -16.52 13.26 -16.60
C ASN A 51 -17.17 14.66 -16.49
N LYS A 52 -18.46 14.69 -16.17
CA LYS A 52 -19.24 15.91 -15.92
C LYS A 52 -19.71 16.07 -14.46
N ALA A 53 -19.20 15.23 -13.55
CA ALA A 53 -19.68 15.11 -12.17
C ALA A 53 -18.59 15.45 -11.14
N GLY A 54 -17.39 14.87 -11.29
CA GLY A 54 -16.22 15.23 -10.48
C GLY A 54 -16.30 14.85 -8.99
N ALA A 55 -15.39 15.44 -8.22
CA ALA A 55 -15.25 15.21 -6.77
C ALA A 55 -16.56 15.41 -5.98
N LYS A 56 -17.42 16.32 -6.44
CA LYS A 56 -18.78 16.55 -5.90
C LYS A 56 -19.64 15.28 -5.82
N TYR A 57 -19.39 14.32 -6.72
CA TYR A 57 -20.11 13.05 -6.84
C TYR A 57 -19.21 11.83 -6.54
N GLY A 58 -18.02 12.03 -5.95
CA GLY A 58 -17.13 10.92 -5.59
C GLY A 58 -16.37 10.28 -6.76
N THR A 59 -16.24 10.94 -7.92
CA THR A 59 -15.57 10.34 -9.09
C THR A 59 -14.04 10.36 -8.99
N GLY A 60 -13.40 9.52 -9.80
CA GLY A 60 -11.95 9.54 -10.02
C GLY A 60 -11.13 8.75 -9.00
N TYR A 61 -11.79 7.88 -8.23
CA TYR A 61 -11.12 6.99 -7.27
C TYR A 61 -10.12 6.05 -7.95
N CYS A 62 -9.07 5.74 -7.21
CA CYS A 62 -7.98 4.85 -7.54
C CYS A 62 -7.26 4.48 -6.24
N ASP A 63 -6.57 3.36 -6.26
CA ASP A 63 -5.72 2.88 -5.17
C ASP A 63 -4.63 1.94 -5.73
N ALA A 64 -3.80 1.34 -4.86
CA ALA A 64 -2.70 0.48 -5.32
C ALA A 64 -3.16 -0.92 -5.76
N GLN A 65 -4.37 -1.35 -5.38
CA GLN A 65 -4.96 -2.62 -5.83
C GLN A 65 -5.45 -2.56 -7.29
N CYS A 66 -5.37 -1.39 -7.95
CA CYS A 66 -5.82 -1.17 -9.33
C CYS A 66 -7.27 -1.63 -9.61
N PRO A 67 -8.26 -1.26 -8.78
CA PRO A 67 -9.62 -1.82 -8.76
C PRO A 67 -10.31 -1.76 -10.11
N GLN A 68 -10.77 -2.92 -10.57
CA GLN A 68 -11.53 -3.11 -11.80
C GLN A 68 -13.06 -3.06 -11.59
N ASP A 69 -13.54 -2.96 -10.35
CA ASP A 69 -14.96 -2.88 -10.00
C ASP A 69 -15.55 -1.46 -10.09
N LEU A 70 -14.69 -0.45 -10.27
CA LEU A 70 -15.09 0.93 -10.43
C LEU A 70 -15.94 1.10 -11.70
N LYS A 71 -17.23 1.36 -11.48
CA LYS A 71 -18.25 1.49 -12.53
C LYS A 71 -17.98 2.64 -13.53
N PHE A 72 -17.15 3.61 -13.17
CA PHE A 72 -16.67 4.68 -14.04
C PHE A 72 -15.18 4.96 -13.83
N ILE A 73 -14.37 4.89 -14.89
CA ILE A 73 -12.92 5.14 -14.89
C ILE A 73 -12.61 6.10 -16.05
N SER A 74 -11.71 7.07 -15.84
CA SER A 74 -11.29 8.04 -16.86
C SER A 74 -12.43 8.78 -17.60
N GLY A 75 -13.57 9.00 -16.91
CA GLY A 75 -14.74 9.65 -17.48
C GLY A 75 -15.59 8.77 -18.41
N GLU A 76 -15.29 7.47 -18.51
CA GLU A 76 -16.00 6.46 -19.28
C GLU A 76 -16.63 5.42 -18.34
N ALA A 77 -17.64 4.68 -18.80
CA ALA A 77 -18.27 3.63 -18.02
C ALA A 77 -17.52 2.30 -18.22
N ASN A 78 -17.12 1.63 -17.14
CA ASN A 78 -16.28 0.42 -17.19
C ASN A 78 -17.10 -0.85 -17.51
N VAL A 79 -17.90 -0.81 -18.59
CA VAL A 79 -18.88 -1.86 -18.92
C VAL A 79 -18.38 -2.90 -19.91
N LEU A 80 -17.17 -2.72 -20.45
CA LEU A 80 -16.53 -3.72 -21.31
C LEU A 80 -16.13 -4.94 -20.46
N ASN A 81 -16.43 -6.13 -20.98
CA ASN A 81 -16.19 -7.43 -20.34
C ASN A 81 -16.73 -7.58 -18.90
N TRP A 82 -17.72 -6.75 -18.50
CA TRP A 82 -18.23 -6.70 -17.13
C TRP A 82 -18.75 -8.05 -16.63
N THR A 83 -18.09 -8.57 -15.60
CA THR A 83 -18.39 -9.86 -14.96
C THR A 83 -18.88 -9.61 -13.54
N ALA A 84 -20.12 -10.00 -13.23
CA ALA A 84 -20.68 -9.86 -11.89
C ALA A 84 -19.90 -10.72 -10.87
N SER A 85 -19.74 -10.23 -9.64
CA SER A 85 -19.07 -10.99 -8.58
C SER A 85 -19.89 -12.24 -8.22
N ALA A 86 -19.18 -13.33 -7.89
CA ALA A 86 -19.78 -14.55 -7.38
C ALA A 86 -20.15 -14.46 -5.88
N THR A 87 -19.61 -13.48 -5.16
CA THR A 87 -19.73 -13.32 -3.70
C THR A 87 -20.37 -11.99 -3.26
N ASP A 88 -20.47 -10.98 -4.13
CA ASP A 88 -21.26 -9.76 -3.86
C ASP A 88 -22.24 -9.44 -4.99
N SER A 89 -23.53 -9.41 -4.65
CA SER A 89 -24.62 -9.03 -5.57
C SER A 89 -24.61 -7.58 -6.07
N ASN A 90 -23.78 -6.71 -5.48
CA ASN A 90 -23.70 -5.28 -5.79
C ASN A 90 -22.48 -4.91 -6.65
N SER A 91 -21.55 -5.85 -6.85
CA SER A 91 -20.26 -5.63 -7.51
C SER A 91 -19.96 -6.65 -8.61
N GLY A 92 -18.77 -6.53 -9.19
CA GLY A 92 -18.30 -7.19 -10.41
C GLY A 92 -17.15 -6.38 -10.99
N THR A 93 -16.41 -6.92 -11.95
CA THR A 93 -15.24 -6.28 -12.55
C THR A 93 -15.42 -6.02 -14.03
N GLY A 94 -14.98 -4.86 -14.51
CA GLY A 94 -14.85 -4.53 -15.93
C GLY A 94 -13.43 -4.78 -16.45
N GLU A 95 -13.22 -4.47 -17.73
CA GLU A 95 -11.92 -4.60 -18.41
C GLU A 95 -10.83 -3.73 -17.78
N TYR A 96 -11.15 -2.46 -17.48
CA TYR A 96 -10.18 -1.49 -16.98
C TYR A 96 -10.06 -1.48 -15.46
N GLY A 97 -8.87 -1.18 -14.95
CA GLY A 97 -8.63 -0.86 -13.53
C GLY A 97 -8.14 0.57 -13.32
N SER A 98 -8.20 1.06 -12.07
CA SER A 98 -7.84 2.45 -11.71
C SER A 98 -6.74 2.47 -10.65
N CYS A 99 -5.48 2.54 -11.09
CA CYS A 99 -4.29 2.50 -10.25
C CYS A 99 -3.87 3.90 -9.76
N CYS A 100 -3.46 4.07 -8.51
CA CYS A 100 -2.61 5.18 -8.06
C CYS A 100 -1.90 4.87 -6.74
N ALA A 101 -0.87 5.66 -6.40
CA ALA A 101 -0.10 5.45 -5.17
C ALA A 101 -0.96 5.71 -3.92
N GLU A 102 -0.71 4.91 -2.88
CA GLU A 102 -1.57 4.77 -1.71
C GLU A 102 -0.75 4.72 -0.41
N MET A 103 -1.37 5.21 0.67
CA MET A 103 -0.79 5.25 2.00
C MET A 103 -1.89 4.98 3.03
N ASP A 104 -1.93 3.75 3.50
CA ASP A 104 -2.87 3.30 4.53
C ASP A 104 -2.39 3.75 5.89
N ILE A 105 -3.05 4.76 6.42
CA ILE A 105 -2.80 5.23 7.78
C ILE A 105 -3.38 4.21 8.77
N TRP A 106 -4.48 3.58 8.40
CA TRP A 106 -5.27 2.77 9.30
C TRP A 106 -6.14 1.80 8.52
N GLU A 107 -5.83 0.53 8.64
CA GLU A 107 -6.76 -0.56 8.35
C GLU A 107 -6.95 -1.34 9.63
N ALA A 108 -8.18 -1.49 10.13
CA ALA A 108 -8.39 -2.09 11.44
C ALA A 108 -9.84 -2.51 11.75
N ASN A 109 -9.93 -3.32 12.79
CA ASN A 109 -11.10 -3.55 13.63
C ASN A 109 -10.64 -3.59 15.10
N SER A 110 -11.41 -4.17 16.02
CA SER A 110 -11.01 -4.30 17.42
C SER A 110 -9.91 -5.35 17.67
N ILE A 111 -9.62 -6.24 16.71
CA ILE A 111 -8.67 -7.36 16.85
C ILE A 111 -7.33 -7.07 16.18
N GLY A 112 -7.34 -6.62 14.92
CA GLY A 112 -6.14 -6.33 14.12
C GLY A 112 -6.06 -4.86 13.69
N ASN A 113 -4.83 -4.37 13.49
CA ASN A 113 -4.58 -3.14 12.72
C ASN A 113 -3.29 -3.23 11.89
N ALA A 114 -3.25 -2.48 10.80
CA ALA A 114 -2.07 -2.22 10.00
C ALA A 114 -1.97 -0.73 9.63
N TYR A 115 -0.76 -0.31 9.25
CA TYR A 115 -0.52 0.86 8.41
C TYR A 115 0.54 0.51 7.38
N THR A 116 0.36 0.94 6.13
CA THR A 116 1.00 0.31 4.98
C THR A 116 1.35 1.34 3.90
N SER A 117 2.56 1.31 3.35
CA SER A 117 2.98 2.16 2.23
C SER A 117 2.90 1.40 0.90
N HIS A 118 2.17 1.95 -0.09
CA HIS A 118 1.94 1.34 -1.40
C HIS A 118 2.40 2.25 -2.57
N PRO A 119 3.67 2.14 -3.01
CA PRO A 119 4.19 2.88 -4.16
C PRO A 119 3.70 2.31 -5.50
N CYS A 120 3.59 3.18 -6.51
CA CYS A 120 3.31 2.80 -7.89
C CYS A 120 4.32 3.39 -8.87
N SER A 121 4.76 2.63 -9.87
CA SER A 121 5.71 3.08 -10.90
C SER A 121 5.11 4.18 -11.80
N VAL A 122 3.79 4.10 -12.08
CA VAL A 122 3.03 5.05 -12.93
C VAL A 122 2.60 6.35 -12.24
N THR A 123 3.24 6.70 -11.12
CA THR A 123 2.94 7.88 -10.30
C THR A 123 2.91 9.16 -11.15
N SER A 124 1.70 9.71 -11.36
CA SER A 124 1.44 10.77 -12.33
C SER A 124 2.16 12.07 -11.99
N SER A 125 2.81 12.69 -12.97
CA SER A 125 3.45 14.01 -12.82
C SER A 125 2.45 15.16 -12.60
N ALA A 126 1.15 14.92 -12.85
CA ALA A 126 0.05 15.82 -12.50
C ALA A 126 -0.67 15.41 -11.19
N GLY A 127 -0.38 14.22 -10.65
CA GLY A 127 -1.29 13.47 -9.77
C GLY A 127 -2.44 12.83 -10.55
N GLY A 128 -3.31 12.11 -9.85
CA GLY A 128 -4.52 11.52 -10.42
C GLY A 128 -4.35 10.11 -10.96
N SER A 129 -5.48 9.42 -11.08
CA SER A 129 -5.55 7.99 -11.44
C SER A 129 -4.90 7.64 -12.78
N TYR A 130 -4.32 6.45 -12.83
CA TYR A 130 -3.82 5.79 -14.03
C TYR A 130 -4.79 4.66 -14.41
N ARG A 131 -5.26 4.62 -15.66
CA ARG A 131 -6.08 3.52 -16.15
C ARG A 131 -5.17 2.42 -16.69
N CYS A 132 -5.26 1.23 -16.09
CA CYS A 132 -4.67 0.02 -16.66
C CYS A 132 -5.69 -0.72 -17.55
N GLU A 133 -5.20 -1.36 -18.61
CA GLU A 133 -6.00 -1.92 -19.70
C GLU A 133 -5.73 -3.42 -19.95
N SER A 134 -4.99 -4.09 -19.07
CA SER A 134 -4.72 -5.53 -19.12
C SER A 134 -4.52 -6.13 -17.74
N GLU A 135 -4.76 -7.44 -17.60
CA GLU A 135 -4.56 -8.17 -16.33
C GLU A 135 -3.14 -7.96 -15.77
N THR A 136 -2.11 -8.08 -16.61
CA THR A 136 -0.71 -7.87 -16.23
C THR A 136 -0.46 -6.45 -15.73
N GLU A 137 -0.92 -5.43 -16.45
CA GLU A 137 -0.71 -4.02 -16.06
C GLU A 137 -1.48 -3.64 -14.79
N CYS A 138 -2.70 -4.15 -14.63
CA CYS A 138 -3.51 -4.00 -13.43
C CYS A 138 -3.03 -4.87 -12.26
N GLY A 139 -2.03 -5.74 -12.42
CA GLY A 139 -1.60 -6.71 -11.41
C GLY A 139 -2.74 -7.65 -10.96
N ALA A 140 -3.58 -8.09 -11.89
CA ALA A 140 -4.76 -8.93 -11.64
C ALA A 140 -4.44 -10.42 -11.86
N GLY A 141 -5.23 -11.29 -11.22
CA GLY A 141 -5.04 -12.74 -11.30
C GLY A 141 -3.64 -13.17 -10.82
N ASP A 142 -2.98 -14.02 -11.61
CA ASP A 142 -1.63 -14.52 -11.31
C ASP A 142 -0.54 -13.43 -11.43
N SER A 143 -0.81 -12.30 -12.10
CA SER A 143 0.15 -11.22 -12.37
C SER A 143 0.32 -10.21 -11.20
N ARG A 144 0.03 -10.58 -9.95
CA ARG A 144 -0.02 -9.66 -8.78
C ARG A 144 1.16 -8.67 -8.71
N TYR A 145 2.38 -9.13 -8.97
CA TYR A 145 3.61 -8.34 -8.89
C TYR A 145 4.09 -7.77 -10.24
N ASP A 146 3.52 -8.21 -11.38
CA ASP A 146 3.84 -7.66 -12.71
C ASP A 146 3.24 -6.25 -12.92
N GLY A 147 2.26 -5.87 -12.08
CA GLY A 147 1.47 -4.65 -12.21
C GLY A 147 2.23 -3.35 -11.97
N VAL A 148 1.54 -2.24 -12.23
CA VAL A 148 2.11 -0.89 -12.08
C VAL A 148 2.16 -0.37 -10.64
N CYS A 149 1.52 -1.06 -9.69
CA CYS A 149 1.46 -0.72 -8.27
C CYS A 149 1.88 -1.92 -7.41
N ASP A 150 2.48 -1.64 -6.25
CA ASP A 150 2.73 -2.64 -5.21
C ASP A 150 1.42 -2.95 -4.47
N LYS A 151 0.93 -4.17 -4.62
CA LYS A 151 -0.34 -4.61 -4.02
C LYS A 151 -0.21 -5.16 -2.60
N ASP A 152 0.99 -5.53 -2.17
CA ASP A 152 1.23 -6.02 -0.80
C ASP A 152 1.56 -4.86 0.14
N GLY A 153 2.27 -3.86 -0.37
CA GLY A 153 2.78 -2.76 0.44
C GLY A 153 3.99 -3.16 1.29
N CYS A 154 4.50 -2.18 2.03
CA CYS A 154 5.30 -2.42 3.22
C CYS A 154 4.44 -2.13 4.45
N ASP A 155 4.01 -3.19 5.15
CA ASP A 155 3.06 -3.14 6.25
C ASP A 155 3.73 -3.13 7.63
N PHE A 156 3.08 -2.48 8.59
CA PHE A 156 3.31 -2.71 10.01
C PHE A 156 2.01 -3.04 10.74
N ASN A 157 1.74 -4.33 10.89
CA ASN A 157 0.79 -4.86 11.86
C ASN A 157 1.55 -5.31 13.14
N PRO A 158 1.27 -4.75 14.33
CA PRO A 158 1.97 -5.10 15.58
C PRO A 158 1.96 -6.59 15.95
N TYR A 159 0.86 -7.27 15.65
CA TYR A 159 0.71 -8.70 15.91
C TYR A 159 1.47 -9.53 14.87
N ARG A 160 1.46 -9.15 13.58
CA ARG A 160 2.28 -9.77 12.52
C ARG A 160 3.78 -9.62 12.82
N MET A 161 4.20 -8.45 13.29
CA MET A 161 5.57 -8.17 13.75
C MET A 161 5.95 -8.87 15.08
N GLY A 162 5.01 -9.60 15.69
CA GLY A 162 5.26 -10.55 16.79
C GLY A 162 4.77 -10.09 18.16
N ASN A 163 4.40 -8.81 18.35
CA ASN A 163 3.85 -8.34 19.62
C ASN A 163 2.35 -8.63 19.73
N LYS A 164 2.03 -9.83 20.24
CA LYS A 164 0.67 -10.35 20.35
C LYS A 164 -0.19 -9.70 21.44
N THR A 165 0.32 -8.70 22.18
CA THR A 165 -0.38 -8.01 23.29
C THR A 165 -0.35 -6.49 23.19
N PHE A 166 0.04 -5.93 22.04
CA PHE A 166 0.07 -4.48 21.87
C PHE A 166 -1.33 -3.89 21.63
N PHE A 167 -2.15 -4.54 20.81
CA PHE A 167 -3.44 -4.03 20.36
C PHE A 167 -4.50 -5.13 20.45
N GLY A 168 -5.67 -4.82 20.99
CA GLY A 168 -6.78 -5.76 21.11
C GLY A 168 -7.82 -5.34 22.17
N PRO A 169 -8.91 -6.12 22.32
CA PRO A 169 -10.03 -5.73 23.16
C PRO A 169 -9.77 -6.00 24.65
N GLY A 170 -9.68 -4.93 25.44
CA GLY A 170 -9.64 -4.97 26.90
C GLY A 170 -8.29 -4.56 27.51
N SER A 171 -8.30 -4.32 28.82
CA SER A 171 -7.18 -3.75 29.59
C SER A 171 -5.93 -4.63 29.75
N ASP A 172 -5.91 -5.81 29.13
CA ASP A 172 -4.73 -6.69 29.08
C ASP A 172 -3.84 -6.37 27.85
N PHE A 173 -4.34 -5.55 26.91
CA PHE A 173 -3.58 -5.01 25.77
C PHE A 173 -2.98 -3.63 26.10
N THR A 174 -1.96 -3.22 25.34
CA THR A 174 -1.34 -1.89 25.49
C THR A 174 -2.26 -0.76 25.00
N ILE A 175 -2.96 -1.01 23.89
CA ILE A 175 -4.06 -0.20 23.35
C ILE A 175 -5.34 -1.02 23.48
N ASP A 176 -6.25 -0.56 24.35
CA ASP A 176 -7.53 -1.19 24.64
C ASP A 176 -8.58 -0.76 23.61
N THR A 177 -8.90 -1.64 22.67
CA THR A 177 -9.83 -1.35 21.55
C THR A 177 -11.30 -1.31 21.96
N THR A 178 -11.64 -1.57 23.23
CA THR A 178 -12.99 -1.34 23.77
C THR A 178 -13.29 0.13 24.07
N LYS A 179 -12.34 1.02 23.79
CA LYS A 179 -12.44 2.47 23.91
C LYS A 179 -11.92 3.14 22.64
N SER A 180 -12.23 4.43 22.51
CA SER A 180 -11.55 5.31 21.56
C SER A 180 -10.09 5.60 21.98
N PHE A 181 -9.24 5.91 21.00
CA PHE A 181 -7.85 6.33 21.16
C PHE A 181 -7.42 7.24 20.00
N THR A 182 -6.36 8.02 20.20
CA THR A 182 -5.71 8.83 19.15
C THR A 182 -4.68 7.98 18.40
N VAL A 183 -4.69 8.08 17.07
CA VAL A 183 -3.66 7.55 16.17
C VAL A 183 -2.86 8.72 15.60
N VAL A 184 -1.53 8.67 15.71
CA VAL A 184 -0.62 9.71 15.17
C VAL A 184 0.36 9.10 14.17
N THR A 185 0.52 9.72 13.01
CA THR A 185 1.46 9.29 11.96
C THR A 185 2.31 10.46 11.49
N ARG A 186 3.62 10.27 11.37
CA ARG A 186 4.58 11.29 10.93
C ARG A 186 5.33 10.80 9.70
N PHE A 187 5.49 11.67 8.71
CA PHE A 187 6.17 11.35 7.45
C PHE A 187 7.51 12.09 7.43
N ILE A 188 8.55 11.42 7.91
CA ILE A 188 9.88 12.01 8.08
C ILE A 188 10.59 12.08 6.73
N THR A 189 11.20 13.22 6.44
CA THR A 189 12.05 13.44 5.26
C THR A 189 13.51 13.51 5.63
N ASP A 190 14.38 13.05 4.74
CA ASP A 190 15.83 12.99 4.87
C ASP A 190 16.51 14.30 5.31
N ASP A 191 16.00 15.45 4.85
CA ASP A 191 16.50 16.79 5.19
C ASP A 191 15.67 17.56 6.24
N GLY A 192 14.60 16.94 6.77
CA GLY A 192 13.66 17.58 7.70
C GLY A 192 12.82 18.72 7.10
N THR A 193 12.59 18.73 5.77
CA THR A 193 11.77 19.72 5.07
C THR A 193 10.64 19.09 4.25
N ALA A 194 9.54 19.82 4.06
CA ALA A 194 8.47 19.43 3.14
C ALA A 194 8.89 19.39 1.64
N THR A 195 10.19 19.50 1.35
CA THR A 195 10.81 19.39 0.03
C THR A 195 11.84 18.26 -0.10
N GLY A 196 12.19 17.57 0.98
CA GLY A 196 13.10 16.40 0.95
C GLY A 196 12.48 15.16 0.29
N THR A 197 13.14 14.02 0.52
CA THR A 197 12.69 12.67 0.15
C THR A 197 12.16 11.97 1.40
N LEU A 198 11.03 11.27 1.27
CA LEU A 198 10.44 10.48 2.37
C LEU A 198 11.43 9.37 2.77
N SER A 199 11.85 9.38 4.03
CA SER A 199 12.86 8.44 4.56
C SER A 199 12.28 7.46 5.57
N GLU A 200 11.26 7.87 6.32
CA GLU A 200 10.66 7.07 7.39
C GLU A 200 9.20 7.46 7.63
N ILE A 201 8.35 6.48 7.94
CA ILE A 201 6.98 6.71 8.45
C ILE A 201 6.92 6.16 9.87
N THR A 202 6.70 7.04 10.85
CA THR A 202 6.57 6.66 12.27
C THR A 202 5.13 6.75 12.75
N ARG A 203 4.78 5.88 13.71
CA ARG A 203 3.46 5.77 14.35
C ARG A 203 3.62 5.80 15.87
N PHE A 204 2.66 6.40 16.56
CA PHE A 204 2.39 6.16 17.96
C PHE A 204 0.91 6.41 18.26
N TYR A 205 0.46 6.04 19.45
CA TYR A 205 -0.93 6.19 19.90
C TYR A 205 -1.02 7.04 21.17
N VAL A 206 -2.20 7.60 21.45
CA VAL A 206 -2.51 8.19 22.76
C VAL A 206 -3.85 7.63 23.25
N GLN A 207 -3.88 7.07 24.46
CA GLN A 207 -5.10 6.58 25.09
C GLN A 207 -5.08 6.91 26.58
N ASP A 208 -6.23 7.32 27.14
CA ASP A 208 -6.38 7.74 28.55
C ASP A 208 -5.28 8.74 29.00
N ASP A 209 -4.97 9.73 28.15
CA ASP A 209 -3.91 10.75 28.28
C ASP A 209 -2.45 10.21 28.34
N VAL A 210 -2.22 8.94 27.99
CA VAL A 210 -0.88 8.30 27.94
C VAL A 210 -0.46 8.04 26.49
N SER A 211 0.78 8.39 26.14
CA SER A 211 1.39 8.10 24.83
C SER A 211 2.05 6.73 24.80
N TYR A 212 1.86 6.01 23.69
CA TYR A 212 2.35 4.65 23.45
C TYR A 212 3.05 4.57 22.09
N GLU A 213 4.38 4.48 22.11
CA GLU A 213 5.19 4.21 20.91
C GLU A 213 4.91 2.81 20.35
N MET A 214 5.18 2.63 19.06
CA MET A 214 5.10 1.30 18.43
C MET A 214 6.06 0.30 19.08
N PRO A 215 5.66 -0.98 19.21
CA PRO A 215 6.57 -2.03 19.64
C PRO A 215 7.58 -2.34 18.55
N PHE A 216 8.78 -2.77 18.94
CA PHE A 216 9.74 -3.35 18.00
C PHE A 216 9.29 -4.74 17.55
N ALA A 217 9.56 -5.09 16.29
CA ALA A 217 9.41 -6.43 15.75
C ALA A 217 10.26 -7.44 16.54
N THR A 218 9.77 -8.68 16.68
CA THR A 218 10.44 -9.73 17.47
C THR A 218 11.08 -10.83 16.61
N TRP A 219 11.07 -10.68 15.28
CA TRP A 219 11.61 -11.65 14.34
C TRP A 219 13.11 -11.46 14.12
N SER A 220 13.84 -12.56 13.96
CA SER A 220 15.32 -12.57 14.02
C SER A 220 16.03 -11.93 12.81
N GLY A 221 15.38 -11.88 11.66
CA GLY A 221 15.87 -11.21 10.45
C GLY A 221 15.54 -9.71 10.38
N ILE A 222 14.83 -9.16 11.37
CA ILE A 222 14.35 -7.77 11.39
C ILE A 222 15.01 -7.02 12.56
N GLU A 223 15.96 -6.12 12.25
CA GLU A 223 16.67 -5.31 13.25
C GLU A 223 15.92 -3.98 13.51
N ASP A 224 15.63 -3.69 14.78
CA ASP A 224 15.08 -2.43 15.30
C ASP A 224 13.87 -1.82 14.54
N MET A 225 12.99 -2.65 13.95
CA MET A 225 11.79 -2.19 13.26
C MET A 225 10.64 -1.86 14.21
N ASN A 226 10.38 -0.56 14.45
CA ASN A 226 9.12 -0.04 15.01
C ASN A 226 8.45 1.02 14.11
N SER A 227 9.03 1.28 12.93
CA SER A 227 8.59 2.24 11.91
C SER A 227 8.71 1.61 10.51
N LEU A 228 8.31 2.35 9.46
CA LEU A 228 8.56 1.96 8.07
C LEU A 228 9.76 2.75 7.53
N THR A 229 10.88 2.06 7.27
CA THR A 229 12.00 2.55 6.46
C THR A 229 12.32 1.53 5.35
N GLU A 230 12.92 1.98 4.26
CA GLU A 230 13.27 1.11 3.11
C GLU A 230 14.07 -0.14 3.50
N SER A 231 15.01 -0.01 4.45
CA SER A 231 15.79 -1.12 5.00
C SER A 231 14.96 -2.11 5.82
N GLN A 232 14.02 -1.61 6.61
CA GLN A 232 13.13 -2.45 7.43
C GLN A 232 12.08 -3.15 6.56
N CYS A 233 11.57 -2.48 5.52
CA CYS A 233 10.69 -3.08 4.50
C CYS A 233 11.33 -4.29 3.83
N SER A 234 12.53 -4.14 3.24
CA SER A 234 13.25 -5.27 2.66
C SER A 234 13.57 -6.38 3.68
N ALA A 235 13.87 -6.02 4.93
CA ALA A 235 14.14 -7.01 5.98
C ALA A 235 12.89 -7.83 6.34
N ALA A 236 11.73 -7.18 6.50
CA ALA A 236 10.45 -7.84 6.77
C ALA A 236 10.04 -8.76 5.60
N LYS A 237 10.09 -8.26 4.36
CA LYS A 237 9.84 -9.09 3.16
C LYS A 237 10.76 -10.31 3.10
N THR A 238 12.05 -10.14 3.40
CA THR A 238 13.04 -11.23 3.42
C THR A 238 12.78 -12.27 4.53
N GLU A 239 12.42 -11.85 5.74
CA GLU A 239 12.14 -12.76 6.87
C GLU A 239 10.82 -13.52 6.67
N PHE A 240 9.81 -12.88 6.06
CA PHE A 240 8.50 -13.49 5.79
C PHE A 240 8.45 -14.33 4.49
N GLY A 241 9.39 -14.11 3.57
CA GLY A 241 9.41 -14.75 2.26
C GLY A 241 8.44 -14.13 1.24
N ASP A 242 7.99 -12.89 1.50
CA ASP A 242 7.16 -12.08 0.59
C ASP A 242 8.03 -11.48 -0.54
N GLU A 243 7.42 -11.15 -1.70
CA GLU A 243 8.12 -10.42 -2.77
C GLU A 243 8.29 -8.93 -2.40
N ASP A 244 9.48 -8.38 -2.60
CA ASP A 244 9.82 -6.98 -2.27
C ASP A 244 9.40 -6.02 -3.41
N ASP A 245 8.13 -6.12 -3.82
CA ASP A 245 7.58 -5.32 -4.93
C ASP A 245 7.48 -3.83 -4.56
N HIS A 246 7.32 -3.52 -3.27
CA HIS A 246 7.47 -2.18 -2.69
C HIS A 246 8.71 -1.46 -3.23
N LYS A 247 9.87 -2.11 -3.09
CA LYS A 247 11.16 -1.64 -3.58
C LYS A 247 11.25 -1.67 -5.10
N ALA A 248 10.67 -2.67 -5.76
CA ALA A 248 10.63 -2.76 -7.22
C ALA A 248 9.84 -1.59 -7.86
N LYS A 249 8.79 -1.07 -7.22
CA LYS A 249 8.09 0.15 -7.63
C LYS A 249 8.79 1.46 -7.19
N GLY A 250 9.88 1.38 -6.41
CA GLY A 250 10.67 2.55 -5.97
C GLY A 250 10.45 3.01 -4.52
N GLY A 251 9.77 2.20 -3.71
CA GLY A 251 9.75 2.31 -2.25
C GLY A 251 9.22 3.64 -1.70
N LEU A 252 9.73 4.04 -0.53
CA LEU A 252 9.29 5.26 0.14
C LEU A 252 9.60 6.54 -0.67
N GLU A 253 10.68 6.58 -1.46
CA GLU A 253 10.98 7.73 -2.32
C GLU A 253 9.87 7.94 -3.38
N GLN A 254 9.41 6.86 -4.02
CA GLN A 254 8.33 6.93 -5.02
C GLN A 254 7.00 7.36 -4.40
N LEU A 255 6.60 6.77 -3.26
CA LEU A 255 5.39 7.19 -2.53
C LEU A 255 5.48 8.65 -2.07
N GLY A 256 6.68 9.08 -1.66
CA GLY A 256 6.99 10.46 -1.33
C GLY A 256 6.66 11.46 -2.45
N LEU A 257 6.72 11.06 -3.72
CA LEU A 257 6.33 11.93 -4.84
C LEU A 257 4.82 12.25 -4.82
N ALA A 258 3.96 11.28 -4.47
CA ALA A 258 2.53 11.50 -4.29
C ALA A 258 2.25 12.40 -3.08
N MET A 259 2.88 12.12 -1.93
CA MET A 259 2.81 12.95 -0.73
C MET A 259 3.22 14.41 -0.97
N LYS A 260 4.15 14.66 -1.91
CA LYS A 260 4.65 16.00 -2.29
C LYS A 260 3.65 16.80 -3.13
N ARG A 261 2.91 16.13 -4.04
CA ARG A 261 1.81 16.74 -4.79
C ARG A 261 0.63 17.03 -3.87
N GLY A 262 0.25 16.02 -3.09
CA GLY A 262 -0.75 16.05 -2.04
C GLY A 262 -1.90 15.09 -2.33
N MET A 263 -2.16 14.17 -1.42
CA MET A 263 -3.05 13.02 -1.61
C MET A 263 -4.45 13.30 -1.02
N VAL A 264 -5.47 12.60 -1.50
CA VAL A 264 -6.86 12.72 -1.04
C VAL A 264 -7.11 11.76 0.11
N LEU A 265 -7.66 12.29 1.21
CA LEU A 265 -8.10 11.50 2.38
C LEU A 265 -9.38 10.71 2.04
N THR A 266 -9.32 9.39 2.22
CA THR A 266 -10.45 8.46 2.13
C THR A 266 -10.74 7.85 3.50
N MET A 267 -12.02 7.54 3.76
CA MET A 267 -12.49 6.83 4.95
C MET A 267 -13.58 5.85 4.51
N SER A 268 -13.50 4.59 4.94
CA SER A 268 -14.42 3.53 4.53
C SER A 268 -14.73 2.55 5.68
N LEU A 269 -15.71 1.69 5.45
CA LEU A 269 -16.02 0.52 6.27
C LEU A 269 -16.51 -0.59 5.33
N TRP A 270 -15.84 -1.75 5.33
CA TRP A 270 -16.05 -2.79 4.33
C TRP A 270 -15.81 -4.21 4.86
N THR A 271 -16.36 -5.18 4.11
CA THR A 271 -16.11 -6.63 4.23
C THR A 271 -15.36 -7.12 3.00
N ASP A 272 -14.32 -7.92 3.18
CA ASP A 272 -13.48 -8.42 2.10
C ASP A 272 -14.09 -9.64 1.39
N SER A 273 -14.42 -9.50 0.11
CA SER A 273 -14.99 -10.57 -0.73
C SER A 273 -13.95 -11.46 -1.44
N ALA A 274 -12.66 -11.18 -1.27
CA ALA A 274 -11.55 -11.88 -1.93
C ALA A 274 -10.71 -12.73 -0.96
N ALA A 275 -10.40 -12.20 0.23
CA ALA A 275 -9.55 -12.85 1.24
C ALA A 275 -10.11 -12.77 2.67
N TYR A 276 -11.38 -12.39 2.84
CA TYR A 276 -12.14 -12.44 4.11
C TYR A 276 -11.46 -11.69 5.28
N CYS A 277 -10.70 -10.62 5.00
CA CYS A 277 -9.91 -9.82 5.96
C CYS A 277 -8.80 -10.60 6.68
N LEU A 278 -8.60 -11.89 6.38
CA LEU A 278 -7.68 -12.77 7.12
C LEU A 278 -6.22 -12.28 7.08
N TRP A 279 -5.85 -11.56 6.02
CA TRP A 279 -4.56 -10.87 5.83
C TRP A 279 -4.31 -9.70 6.81
N LEU A 280 -5.32 -9.26 7.56
CA LEU A 280 -5.26 -8.21 8.59
C LEU A 280 -5.27 -8.80 10.01
N GLU A 281 -5.99 -9.90 10.23
CA GLU A 281 -6.48 -10.28 11.58
C GLU A 281 -6.43 -11.78 11.93
N SER A 282 -5.97 -12.63 11.02
CA SER A 282 -5.97 -14.09 11.18
C SER A 282 -4.62 -14.70 10.75
N ASP A 283 -4.58 -16.01 10.54
CA ASP A 283 -3.45 -16.71 9.93
C ASP A 283 -3.60 -16.67 8.40
N TYR A 284 -2.70 -15.98 7.71
CA TYR A 284 -2.76 -15.81 6.25
C TYR A 284 -1.37 -15.94 5.59
N PRO A 285 -1.18 -16.86 4.62
CA PRO A 285 -2.21 -17.75 4.03
C PRO A 285 -2.71 -18.86 4.95
N VAL A 286 -4.00 -19.22 4.84
CA VAL A 286 -4.70 -20.21 5.70
C VAL A 286 -4.19 -21.66 5.63
N THR A 287 -3.17 -21.92 4.79
CA THR A 287 -2.52 -23.22 4.61
C THR A 287 -1.10 -23.30 5.20
N SER A 288 -0.54 -22.18 5.67
CA SER A 288 0.78 -22.10 6.30
C SER A 288 0.70 -22.39 7.80
N ASP A 289 1.83 -22.59 8.48
CA ASP A 289 1.82 -22.75 9.94
C ASP A 289 1.76 -21.37 10.62
N ALA A 290 0.89 -21.19 11.62
CA ALA A 290 0.76 -19.94 12.36
C ALA A 290 2.04 -19.54 13.14
N SER A 291 3.00 -20.45 13.27
CA SER A 291 4.34 -20.16 13.83
C SER A 291 5.39 -19.76 12.79
N ASP A 292 5.10 -19.84 11.49
CA ASP A 292 5.97 -19.33 10.44
C ASP A 292 5.97 -17.77 10.47
N PRO A 293 7.12 -17.11 10.20
CA PRO A 293 7.21 -15.65 10.19
C PRO A 293 6.18 -14.99 9.27
N GLY A 294 5.51 -13.94 9.76
CA GLY A 294 4.58 -13.14 8.97
C GLY A 294 3.20 -13.78 8.69
N VAL A 295 2.96 -15.05 9.07
CA VAL A 295 1.67 -15.73 8.81
C VAL A 295 0.56 -15.29 9.77
N ALA A 296 0.83 -15.24 11.08
CA ALA A 296 -0.19 -14.96 12.10
C ALA A 296 -0.34 -13.46 12.41
N ARG A 297 -1.49 -12.87 12.04
CA ARG A 297 -1.73 -11.40 11.96
C ARG A 297 -2.79 -10.85 12.92
N GLY A 298 -3.58 -11.73 13.54
CA GLY A 298 -4.44 -11.44 14.69
C GLY A 298 -4.95 -12.73 15.33
N THR A 299 -6.05 -12.65 16.09
CA THR A 299 -6.64 -13.80 16.81
C THR A 299 -7.93 -14.35 16.19
N CYS A 300 -8.39 -13.79 15.06
CA CYS A 300 -9.56 -14.29 14.35
C CYS A 300 -9.28 -15.67 13.75
N ALA A 301 -10.29 -16.54 13.72
CA ALA A 301 -10.13 -17.88 13.15
C ALA A 301 -10.16 -17.83 11.61
N THR A 302 -9.42 -18.71 10.94
CA THR A 302 -9.34 -18.80 9.46
C THR A 302 -10.63 -19.18 8.74
N THR A 303 -11.76 -19.22 9.47
CA THR A 303 -13.11 -19.47 8.97
C THR A 303 -14.07 -18.30 9.24
N THR A 304 -13.61 -17.15 9.74
CA THR A 304 -14.40 -15.91 9.85
C THR A 304 -14.30 -15.08 8.56
N GLY A 305 -14.97 -13.92 8.52
CA GLY A 305 -14.79 -12.94 7.44
C GLY A 305 -15.59 -13.19 6.16
N VAL A 306 -16.38 -14.26 6.08
CA VAL A 306 -17.31 -14.51 4.98
C VAL A 306 -18.36 -13.37 4.95
N PRO A 307 -18.49 -12.58 3.86
CA PRO A 307 -19.28 -11.35 3.87
C PRO A 307 -20.75 -11.52 4.27
N ASP A 308 -21.43 -12.56 3.77
CA ASP A 308 -22.84 -12.84 4.13
C ASP A 308 -23.00 -13.11 5.64
N ASP A 309 -22.07 -13.82 6.26
CA ASP A 309 -22.09 -14.12 7.70
C ASP A 309 -21.77 -12.83 8.49
N VAL A 310 -20.71 -12.10 8.13
CA VAL A 310 -20.31 -10.84 8.80
C VAL A 310 -21.44 -9.80 8.74
N ILE A 311 -22.09 -9.62 7.59
CA ILE A 311 -23.21 -8.68 7.42
C ILE A 311 -24.44 -9.14 8.23
N SER A 312 -24.64 -10.45 8.42
CA SER A 312 -25.72 -10.98 9.24
C SER A 312 -25.45 -10.95 10.75
N GLU A 313 -24.19 -11.03 11.17
CA GLU A 313 -23.79 -11.07 12.59
C GLU A 313 -23.46 -9.67 13.14
N GLN A 314 -22.94 -8.77 12.30
CA GLN A 314 -22.54 -7.40 12.67
C GLN A 314 -23.32 -6.28 11.91
N PRO A 315 -24.66 -6.35 11.74
CA PRO A 315 -25.41 -5.40 10.90
C PRO A 315 -25.47 -3.97 11.45
N ASP A 316 -25.22 -3.77 12.75
CA ASP A 316 -25.19 -2.47 13.44
C ASP A 316 -23.73 -1.96 13.65
N ALA A 317 -22.73 -2.55 12.97
CA ALA A 317 -21.32 -2.19 13.11
C ALA A 317 -21.02 -0.73 12.73
N THR A 318 -20.08 -0.11 13.44
CA THR A 318 -19.69 1.29 13.22
C THR A 318 -18.21 1.54 13.48
N VAL A 319 -17.55 2.24 12.57
CA VAL A 319 -16.30 2.97 12.83
C VAL A 319 -16.60 4.45 13.09
N VAL A 320 -15.88 5.08 14.01
CA VAL A 320 -15.97 6.54 14.23
C VAL A 320 -14.60 7.17 14.08
N PHE A 321 -14.35 7.82 12.93
CA PHE A 321 -13.21 8.72 12.76
C PHE A 321 -13.58 10.13 13.19
N SER A 322 -12.76 10.74 14.04
CA SER A 322 -13.02 12.06 14.61
C SER A 322 -11.75 12.83 14.92
N ASN A 323 -11.90 14.09 15.35
CA ASN A 323 -10.79 14.95 15.81
C ASN A 323 -9.56 14.94 14.86
N ILE A 324 -9.79 15.07 13.56
CA ILE A 324 -8.74 15.02 12.54
C ILE A 324 -7.89 16.31 12.64
N ARG A 325 -6.59 16.13 12.85
CA ARG A 325 -5.56 17.15 13.03
C ARG A 325 -4.42 16.91 12.03
N PHE A 326 -3.85 17.99 11.52
CA PHE A 326 -2.78 17.95 10.51
C PHE A 326 -1.93 19.22 10.60
N GLY A 327 -0.61 19.06 10.60
CA GLY A 327 0.34 20.17 10.68
C GLY A 327 1.79 19.70 10.81
N ASP A 328 2.66 20.58 11.31
CA ASP A 328 4.07 20.26 11.54
C ASP A 328 4.25 19.17 12.61
N ILE A 329 5.36 18.44 12.54
CA ILE A 329 5.65 17.30 13.44
C ILE A 329 5.72 17.75 14.90
N GLY A 330 4.98 17.06 15.79
CA GLY A 330 4.85 17.41 17.20
C GLY A 330 3.87 18.54 17.49
N THR A 331 2.90 18.82 16.61
CA THR A 331 1.89 19.89 16.81
C THR A 331 0.45 19.40 16.92
N THR A 332 0.17 18.11 16.70
CA THR A 332 -1.20 17.56 16.70
C THR A 332 -1.65 16.92 18.01
N VAL A 333 -0.73 16.71 18.96
CA VAL A 333 -1.02 16.22 20.32
C VAL A 333 -0.27 17.05 21.36
N ASP A 334 -0.96 17.38 22.45
CA ASP A 334 -0.35 18.07 23.59
C ASP A 334 0.55 17.12 24.43
N GLY A 335 1.56 17.68 25.08
CA GLY A 335 2.32 16.99 26.14
C GLY A 335 3.58 16.23 25.70
N ILE A 336 3.72 15.85 24.42
CA ILE A 336 4.95 15.21 23.92
C ILE A 336 6.02 16.28 23.67
N SER A 337 7.01 16.35 24.56
CA SER A 337 8.20 17.17 24.35
C SER A 337 9.00 16.66 23.15
N SER A 338 9.27 17.52 22.17
CA SER A 338 9.91 17.20 20.88
C SER A 338 11.44 16.97 20.97
N SER A 339 11.89 16.18 21.95
CA SER A 339 13.31 16.09 22.35
C SER A 339 14.23 15.26 21.45
N ASP A 340 13.71 14.29 20.70
CA ASP A 340 14.56 13.38 19.90
C ASP A 340 14.83 13.86 18.46
N ALA A 341 14.20 14.96 18.04
CA ALA A 341 14.37 15.57 16.72
C ALA A 341 15.72 16.34 16.54
N SER A 342 16.82 15.91 17.19
CA SER A 342 18.20 16.19 16.77
C SER A 342 19.26 15.45 17.61
N THR A 343 19.95 14.47 17.01
CA THR A 343 21.33 14.08 17.41
C THR A 343 22.25 13.99 16.18
N SER A 344 22.19 14.99 15.30
CA SER A 344 23.16 15.11 14.20
C SER A 344 24.54 15.52 14.76
N THR A 345 25.43 14.54 14.95
CA THR A 345 26.76 14.74 15.54
C THR A 345 27.75 15.33 14.53
N SER A 346 27.50 16.60 14.15
CA SER A 346 28.34 17.34 13.20
C SER A 346 29.71 17.67 13.80
N THR A 347 30.69 16.81 13.53
CA THR A 347 32.05 16.92 14.08
C THR A 347 32.84 18.03 13.36
N SER A 348 32.72 19.26 13.86
CA SER A 348 33.44 20.42 13.33
C SER A 348 34.91 20.43 13.78
N THR A 349 35.82 20.07 12.87
CA THR A 349 37.27 20.01 13.12
C THR A 349 37.91 21.40 13.10
N THR A 350 37.75 22.17 14.18
CA THR A 350 38.23 23.56 14.28
C THR A 350 39.75 23.67 14.46
N THR A 351 40.49 23.71 13.34
CA THR A 351 41.95 23.86 13.30
C THR A 351 42.41 25.20 13.90
N SER A 352 42.74 25.23 15.19
CA SER A 352 43.25 26.41 15.90
C SER A 352 44.78 26.49 15.90
N THR A 353 45.36 27.19 14.93
CA THR A 353 46.81 27.47 14.92
C THR A 353 47.17 28.69 15.77
N THR A 354 47.77 28.47 16.94
CA THR A 354 48.42 29.55 17.73
C THR A 354 49.80 29.12 18.24
N THR A 355 50.81 29.91 17.92
CA THR A 355 52.23 29.69 18.22
C THR A 355 52.63 30.12 19.63
N SER A 356 53.51 29.36 20.30
CA SER A 356 54.34 29.84 21.42
C SER A 356 55.62 28.98 21.59
N PRO A 357 56.66 29.49 22.27
CA PRO A 357 58.05 29.18 21.89
C PRO A 357 58.75 28.06 22.68
N SER A 358 59.93 27.69 22.18
CA SER A 358 60.84 26.69 22.73
C SER A 358 61.59 27.16 23.99
N SER A 359 61.78 26.23 24.94
CA SER A 359 62.89 26.28 25.91
C SER A 359 63.32 24.87 26.33
N SER A 360 64.64 24.65 26.42
CA SER A 360 65.31 23.43 26.90
C SER A 360 65.06 23.21 28.43
N THR A 361 65.45 22.10 29.09
CA THR A 361 66.70 21.32 28.97
C THR A 361 66.59 19.92 29.63
N SER A 362 67.60 19.07 29.39
CA SER A 362 67.75 17.65 29.79
C SER A 362 67.68 17.27 31.28
N SER A 363 67.16 16.07 31.59
CA SER A 363 67.80 14.97 32.37
C SER A 363 66.75 13.91 32.82
N GLY A 364 67.08 12.64 33.14
CA GLY A 364 68.32 11.90 32.90
C GLY A 364 68.51 10.63 33.78
N SER A 365 68.35 9.43 33.19
CA SER A 365 68.83 8.11 33.66
C SER A 365 68.15 7.39 34.86
N SER A 366 67.65 6.15 34.64
CA SER A 366 68.15 4.88 35.24
C SER A 366 67.27 3.68 34.80
N THR A 367 67.81 2.65 34.11
CA THR A 367 68.33 1.34 34.64
C THR A 367 67.21 0.31 34.91
N ALA A 368 67.19 -0.97 34.45
CA ALA A 368 68.10 -1.87 33.72
C ALA A 368 67.29 -2.84 32.80
N THR A 369 67.76 -3.29 31.62
CA THR A 369 68.53 -4.55 31.33
C THR A 369 67.78 -5.84 31.75
N SER A 370 67.59 -6.91 30.94
CA SER A 370 68.58 -7.56 30.04
C SER A 370 67.96 -8.48 28.95
N THR A 371 68.65 -8.62 27.79
CA THR A 371 68.96 -9.85 26.97
C THR A 371 67.98 -11.06 26.97
N THR A 372 67.68 -11.81 25.89
CA THR A 372 68.30 -12.14 24.56
C THR A 372 67.32 -13.07 23.77
N THR A 373 67.33 -13.39 22.46
CA THR A 373 68.12 -13.09 21.22
C THR A 373 67.20 -13.25 19.97
N ALA A 374 67.69 -12.96 18.75
CA ALA A 374 67.13 -13.43 17.45
C ALA A 374 67.84 -14.75 16.99
N PRO A 375 67.61 -15.37 15.78
CA PRO A 375 67.33 -14.82 14.43
C PRO A 375 65.87 -15.12 13.94
N SER A 376 65.28 -14.54 12.87
CA SER A 376 65.70 -14.25 11.48
C SER A 376 65.79 -15.51 10.58
N THR A 377 65.35 -15.56 9.31
CA THR A 377 64.57 -14.66 8.41
C THR A 377 64.20 -15.44 7.13
N SER A 378 63.18 -15.00 6.38
CA SER A 378 63.06 -15.05 4.87
C SER A 378 63.12 -16.40 4.11
N THR A 379 62.48 -16.64 2.95
CA THR A 379 61.44 -15.98 2.09
C THR A 379 61.07 -16.97 0.96
N SER A 380 59.92 -16.76 0.28
CA SER A 380 59.65 -17.06 -1.17
C SER A 380 59.89 -18.47 -1.77
N SER A 381 59.12 -19.00 -2.73
CA SER A 381 57.85 -18.63 -3.41
C SER A 381 57.49 -19.76 -4.42
N THR A 382 56.31 -19.70 -5.07
CA THR A 382 56.00 -20.25 -6.43
C THR A 382 56.14 -21.77 -6.68
N ASP A 383 55.30 -22.47 -7.48
CA ASP A 383 54.02 -22.12 -8.14
C ASP A 383 53.22 -23.40 -8.51
N ALA A 384 51.97 -23.22 -8.98
CA ALA A 384 51.13 -24.06 -9.85
C ALA A 384 51.38 -25.59 -10.01
N SER A 385 50.34 -26.40 -9.80
CA SER A 385 49.64 -27.17 -10.86
C SER A 385 48.72 -28.30 -10.33
N ALA A 386 47.58 -28.50 -11.01
CA ALA A 386 46.76 -29.72 -11.03
C ALA A 386 46.76 -30.27 -12.49
N PRO A 387 46.00 -31.32 -12.90
CA PRO A 387 45.17 -32.29 -12.16
C PRO A 387 45.43 -33.77 -12.57
N THR A 388 44.73 -34.77 -12.00
CA THR A 388 43.92 -35.75 -12.78
C THR A 388 43.09 -36.75 -11.95
N SER A 389 41.92 -37.07 -12.51
CA SER A 389 40.91 -38.11 -12.25
C SER A 389 41.25 -39.46 -11.59
N THR A 390 40.26 -40.03 -10.86
CA THR A 390 39.70 -41.38 -11.15
C THR A 390 38.26 -41.52 -10.61
N SER A 391 37.54 -42.60 -10.96
CA SER A 391 36.07 -42.66 -10.94
C SER A 391 35.43 -43.92 -10.32
N SER A 392 34.25 -43.75 -9.73
CA SER A 392 33.13 -44.72 -9.63
C SER A 392 31.94 -44.02 -8.96
N SER A 393 30.71 -43.92 -9.50
CA SER A 393 29.78 -44.89 -10.14
C SER A 393 28.94 -45.70 -9.14
N GLY A 394 27.74 -45.20 -8.84
CA GLY A 394 26.68 -45.89 -8.11
C GLY A 394 25.38 -45.13 -8.26
N ALA A 395 24.31 -45.80 -8.71
CA ALA A 395 23.02 -45.17 -9.00
C ALA A 395 21.86 -46.03 -8.49
N SER A 396 20.80 -45.38 -8.03
CA SER A 396 19.51 -46.01 -7.74
C SER A 396 18.38 -45.03 -8.05
N THR A 397 17.58 -45.35 -9.06
CA THR A 397 16.39 -44.60 -9.46
C THR A 397 15.14 -45.14 -8.77
N SER A 398 14.21 -44.25 -8.39
CA SER A 398 12.80 -44.60 -8.23
C SER A 398 11.96 -43.53 -8.93
N ALA A 399 11.25 -43.92 -9.99
CA ALA A 399 10.24 -43.10 -10.64
C ALA A 399 8.87 -43.72 -10.38
N ASN A 400 7.83 -42.91 -10.33
CA ASN A 400 6.46 -43.34 -10.52
C ASN A 400 5.76 -42.29 -11.39
N ALA A 401 4.84 -42.70 -12.28
CA ALA A 401 4.44 -41.86 -13.40
C ALA A 401 2.98 -42.03 -13.83
N SER A 402 2.29 -40.88 -13.98
CA SER A 402 1.29 -40.64 -15.03
C SER A 402 -0.02 -41.48 -14.96
N PRO A 403 -1.04 -41.24 -15.84
CA PRO A 403 -1.11 -40.25 -16.91
C PRO A 403 -2.38 -39.37 -16.96
N SER A 404 -2.28 -38.28 -17.73
CA SER A 404 -3.29 -37.95 -18.74
C SER A 404 -2.64 -37.23 -19.93
N THR A 405 -3.09 -37.55 -21.15
CA THR A 405 -2.76 -36.89 -22.43
C THR A 405 -4.02 -36.86 -23.29
N VAL A 406 -4.21 -35.91 -24.22
CA VAL A 406 -3.74 -35.93 -25.63
C VAL A 406 -4.09 -34.52 -26.20
N ALA A 407 -3.11 -33.71 -26.65
CA ALA A 407 -2.71 -33.44 -28.07
C ALA A 407 -3.81 -32.83 -28.97
N SER A 408 -3.58 -32.11 -30.08
CA SER A 408 -2.42 -31.74 -30.94
C SER A 408 -2.85 -30.44 -31.70
N SER A 409 -2.05 -29.56 -32.33
CA SER A 409 -0.99 -29.74 -33.36
C SER A 409 -0.39 -28.36 -33.73
N SER A 410 0.95 -28.16 -33.75
CA SER A 410 1.90 -28.29 -34.89
C SER A 410 2.22 -26.98 -35.68
N GLU A 411 3.50 -26.74 -35.95
CA GLU A 411 4.10 -25.54 -36.59
C GLU A 411 4.00 -25.52 -38.14
N ALA A 412 4.22 -24.34 -38.77
CA ALA A 412 5.22 -24.14 -39.84
C ALA A 412 5.30 -22.70 -40.46
N ASN A 413 6.54 -22.20 -40.57
CA ASN A 413 7.17 -21.35 -41.61
C ASN A 413 6.61 -19.98 -42.11
N GLU A 414 7.42 -18.94 -41.83
CA GLU A 414 8.14 -18.03 -42.77
C GLU A 414 7.44 -17.00 -43.70
N ALA A 415 8.13 -15.84 -43.76
CA ALA A 415 8.37 -14.92 -44.88
C ALA A 415 7.38 -13.79 -45.22
N ASP A 416 7.89 -12.56 -45.02
CA ASP A 416 7.87 -11.38 -45.90
C ASP A 416 6.55 -10.93 -46.57
N ASN A 417 6.13 -9.69 -46.27
CA ASN A 417 6.51 -8.55 -47.12
C ASN A 417 6.19 -7.19 -46.44
N GLU A 418 7.06 -6.18 -46.61
CA GLU A 418 6.71 -4.78 -46.32
C GLU A 418 5.87 -4.19 -47.47
N THR A 419 4.90 -3.33 -47.16
CA THR A 419 4.67 -2.09 -47.93
C THR A 419 3.72 -1.13 -47.20
N ASP A 420 4.29 -0.18 -46.45
CA ASP A 420 3.56 1.05 -46.13
C ASP A 420 3.64 2.00 -47.35
N SER A 421 2.53 2.67 -47.66
CA SER A 421 2.51 3.73 -48.68
C SER A 421 1.49 4.80 -48.31
N SER A 422 1.98 6.01 -48.08
CA SER A 422 1.22 7.07 -47.44
C SER A 422 0.58 8.06 -48.42
N SER A 423 -0.58 8.60 -48.01
CA SER A 423 -1.14 9.88 -48.51
C SER A 423 -1.72 9.85 -49.95
N LYS A 424 -2.59 10.78 -50.40
CA LYS A 424 -3.35 11.87 -49.75
C LYS A 424 -4.44 12.37 -50.72
N VAL A 425 -5.52 12.99 -50.20
CA VAL A 425 -6.58 13.73 -50.94
C VAL A 425 -7.30 12.91 -52.06
N ASP A 426 -8.43 13.31 -52.65
CA ASP A 426 -9.23 14.56 -52.60
C ASP A 426 -10.70 14.31 -52.19
N ALA A 427 -11.46 15.39 -52.00
CA ALA A 427 -12.90 15.36 -51.78
C ALA A 427 -13.64 16.10 -52.92
N GLU A 428 -14.80 15.57 -53.33
CA GLU A 428 -15.90 16.30 -53.98
C GLU A 428 -17.23 15.63 -53.60
N ALA A 429 -18.35 16.25 -53.94
CA ALA A 429 -19.67 15.94 -53.37
C ALA A 429 -20.76 15.68 -54.41
N ASP A 430 -21.92 15.28 -53.88
CA ASP A 430 -23.28 15.72 -54.25
C ASP A 430 -24.25 14.67 -54.81
N SER A 431 -25.49 14.77 -54.30
CA SER A 431 -26.73 14.18 -54.81
C SER A 431 -26.85 12.64 -54.76
N THR A 432 -28.05 12.02 -54.74
CA THR A 432 -29.43 12.51 -54.78
C THR A 432 -30.30 11.86 -53.68
N ALA A 433 -31.46 12.45 -53.40
CA ALA A 433 -32.48 11.88 -52.50
C ALA A 433 -33.24 10.69 -53.11
N GLY A 434 -33.83 9.86 -52.25
CA GLY A 434 -34.78 8.81 -52.62
C GLY A 434 -35.83 8.61 -51.53
N GLU A 435 -37.02 9.19 -51.71
CA GLU A 435 -38.19 8.96 -50.84
C GLU A 435 -38.93 7.67 -51.22
N SER A 436 -39.43 6.96 -50.22
CA SER A 436 -40.58 6.05 -50.38
C SER A 436 -41.36 5.95 -49.06
N SER A 437 -42.63 6.31 -49.09
CA SER A 437 -43.62 6.02 -48.04
C SER A 437 -44.00 4.51 -48.10
N ASP A 438 -44.52 3.85 -47.05
CA ASP A 438 -45.88 4.02 -46.52
C ASP A 438 -45.96 3.58 -45.03
N VAL A 439 -46.56 4.35 -44.13
CA VAL A 439 -47.99 4.33 -43.70
C VAL A 439 -48.52 2.98 -43.17
N ASP A 440 -48.51 2.82 -41.84
CA ASP A 440 -49.65 2.43 -41.00
C ASP A 440 -49.19 2.40 -39.52
N ALA A 441 -49.99 2.55 -38.46
CA ALA A 441 -51.25 3.23 -38.18
C ALA A 441 -51.62 2.81 -36.73
N ALA A 442 -51.26 3.67 -35.78
CA ALA A 442 -51.75 3.79 -34.39
C ALA A 442 -52.48 2.61 -33.68
N SER A 443 -52.06 2.36 -32.43
CA SER A 443 -53.02 2.18 -31.33
C SER A 443 -52.46 2.68 -30.00
N THR A 444 -53.15 3.66 -29.39
CA THR A 444 -52.87 4.18 -28.05
C THR A 444 -54.09 3.97 -27.15
N VAL A 445 -53.99 3.07 -26.18
CA VAL A 445 -54.99 2.95 -25.10
C VAL A 445 -54.32 2.69 -23.75
N THR A 446 -54.42 3.66 -22.86
CA THR A 446 -54.13 3.50 -21.43
C THR A 446 -55.35 3.95 -20.63
N PRO A 447 -55.92 3.11 -19.75
CA PRO A 447 -56.78 3.57 -18.66
C PRO A 447 -56.04 3.48 -17.32
N ALA A 448 -56.28 4.47 -16.45
CA ALA A 448 -55.67 4.59 -15.12
C ALA A 448 -56.63 4.07 -14.01
N PRO A 449 -56.49 4.48 -12.74
CA PRO A 449 -55.56 3.87 -11.79
C PRO A 449 -56.27 3.17 -10.62
N VAL A 450 -55.57 2.28 -9.90
CA VAL A 450 -56.06 1.70 -8.64
C VAL A 450 -55.37 2.36 -7.45
N THR A 451 -56.15 2.95 -6.55
CA THR A 451 -55.66 3.63 -5.35
C THR A 451 -55.44 2.65 -4.19
N SER A 452 -54.27 2.70 -3.56
CA SER A 452 -54.06 2.18 -2.19
C SER A 452 -53.13 3.12 -1.43
N THR A 453 -53.64 3.80 -0.41
CA THR A 453 -52.90 4.81 0.35
C THR A 453 -52.43 4.27 1.70
N SER A 454 -51.13 3.94 1.80
CA SER A 454 -50.45 3.71 3.08
C SER A 454 -49.68 4.96 3.48
N SER A 455 -50.23 5.76 4.39
CA SER A 455 -49.64 7.05 4.79
C SER A 455 -48.60 6.90 5.89
N CYS A 456 -47.31 7.09 5.56
CA CYS A 456 -46.27 7.36 6.56
C CYS A 456 -45.88 8.84 6.52
N LYS A 457 -46.06 9.58 7.63
CA LYS A 457 -45.77 11.02 7.71
C LYS A 457 -44.35 11.25 8.20
N VAL A 458 -43.39 11.40 7.28
CA VAL A 458 -42.06 11.92 7.62
C VAL A 458 -42.20 13.36 8.12
N ARG A 459 -41.74 13.62 9.34
CA ARG A 459 -41.89 14.90 10.03
C ARG A 459 -40.59 15.70 9.93
N ALA A 460 -40.42 16.41 8.81
CA ALA A 460 -39.24 17.24 8.57
C ALA A 460 -39.01 18.25 9.72
N ARG A 461 -37.92 18.04 10.47
CA ARG A 461 -37.23 19.12 11.20
C ARG A 461 -36.17 19.69 10.24
N ARG A 462 -36.04 21.01 10.22
CA ARG A 462 -34.86 21.65 9.65
C ARG A 462 -33.73 21.58 10.68
N HIS A 463 -32.54 21.28 10.21
CA HIS A 463 -31.38 22.11 10.50
C HIS A 463 -30.96 22.78 9.19
#